data_AF-A0A1I2R9Y0-F1
#
_entry.id   AF-A0A1I2R9Y0-F1
#
_cell.length_a   1.000
_cell.length_b   1.000
_cell.length_c   1.000
_cell.angle_alpha   90.00
_cell.angle_beta   90.00
_cell.angle_gamma   90.00
#
_symmetry.space_group_name_H-M   'P 1'
#
loop_
_entity.id
_entity.type
_entity.pdbx_description
1 polymer ?
#
loop_
_entity_poly.entity_id
_entity_poly.type
_entity_poly.pdbx_seq_one_letter_code
_entity_poly.pdbx_strand_id
1 'polypeptide(L)'
;MGEADSFEPRMQVRDLSAPGVILREVDGLLRVDPPEVTMFGMPRRNRRPRAVRLAPGQWLQWLINYRFVGRCDGAWSYQLETFNIFFGSAAPDVFLGIPTRRVDERGTLR
;
A
#
# COMPACT_ATOMS: atom_id res chain seq x y z
N MET A 1 21.90 -12.40 1.13
CA MET A 1 20.77 -12.38 2.07
C MET A 1 19.53 -12.25 1.22
N GLY A 2 18.85 -13.37 0.98
CA GLY A 2 17.55 -13.39 0.31
C GLY A 2 16.49 -12.85 1.26
N GLU A 3 15.45 -12.24 0.70
CA GLU A 3 14.30 -11.73 1.45
C GLU A 3 13.62 -12.82 2.32
N ALA A 4 13.80 -14.09 1.94
CA ALA A 4 13.22 -15.24 2.62
C ALA A 4 14.04 -15.77 3.81
N ASP A 5 15.31 -15.41 3.95
CA ASP A 5 16.23 -16.11 4.87
C ASP A 5 16.02 -15.75 6.35
N SER A 6 15.21 -14.73 6.66
CA SER A 6 14.95 -14.25 8.04
C SER A 6 13.56 -13.63 8.21
N PHE A 7 12.60 -14.01 7.37
CA PHE A 7 11.25 -13.44 7.41
C PHE A 7 10.42 -14.03 8.56
N GLU A 8 10.07 -13.20 9.54
CA GLU A 8 9.13 -13.53 10.61
C GLU A 8 7.82 -12.74 10.44
N PRO A 9 6.69 -13.39 10.06
CA PRO A 9 5.43 -12.69 9.86
C PRO A 9 4.90 -12.16 11.20
N ARG A 10 4.60 -10.85 11.25
CA ARG A 10 3.93 -10.20 12.37
C ARG A 10 2.56 -9.73 11.95
N MET A 11 1.53 -10.18 12.65
CA MET A 11 0.15 -9.79 12.40
C MET A 11 -0.33 -8.87 13.51
N GLN A 12 -1.06 -7.81 13.13
CA GLN A 12 -1.71 -6.94 14.07
C GLN A 12 -3.06 -6.47 13.52
N VAL A 13 -4.07 -6.43 14.39
CA VAL A 13 -5.35 -5.79 14.11
C VAL A 13 -5.33 -4.42 14.77
N ARG A 14 -5.61 -3.37 13.99
CA ARG A 14 -5.66 -1.98 14.47
C ARG A 14 -6.98 -1.34 14.03
N ASP A 15 -7.44 -0.39 14.82
CA ASP A 15 -8.47 0.54 14.37
C ASP A 15 -7.92 1.39 13.21
N LEU A 16 -8.72 1.56 12.15
CA LEU A 16 -8.34 2.22 10.90
C LEU A 16 -8.56 3.74 10.96
N SER A 17 -8.49 4.35 12.14
CA SER A 17 -8.66 5.80 12.30
C SER A 17 -7.64 6.62 11.49
N ALA A 18 -6.48 6.04 11.14
CA ALA A 18 -5.53 6.57 10.18
C ALA A 18 -4.80 5.44 9.41
N PRO A 19 -5.37 4.91 8.32
CA PRO A 19 -4.92 3.66 7.70
C PRO A 19 -3.71 3.82 6.76
N GLY A 20 -2.96 4.92 6.87
CA GLY A 20 -1.89 5.29 5.94
C GLY A 20 -2.37 5.74 4.54
N VAL A 21 -3.69 5.69 4.31
CA VAL A 21 -4.40 6.16 3.12
C VAL A 21 -5.60 7.00 3.54
N ILE A 22 -6.03 7.95 2.70
CA ILE A 22 -7.25 8.71 2.95
C ILE A 22 -8.41 8.00 2.23
N LEU A 23 -9.41 7.60 3.01
CA LEU A 23 -10.63 6.94 2.54
C LEU A 23 -11.81 7.88 2.72
N ARG A 24 -12.56 8.14 1.65
CA ARG A 24 -13.74 9.02 1.67
C ARG A 24 -14.83 8.48 0.78
N GLU A 25 -16.05 8.40 1.28
CA GLU A 25 -17.20 8.11 0.44
C GLU A 25 -17.65 9.39 -0.27
N VAL A 26 -17.79 9.32 -1.60
CA VAL A 26 -18.23 10.43 -2.46
C VAL A 26 -19.13 9.87 -3.55
N ASP A 27 -20.35 10.38 -3.66
CA ASP A 27 -21.35 9.97 -4.67
C ASP A 27 -21.61 8.44 -4.69
N GLY A 28 -21.64 7.79 -3.53
CA GLY A 28 -21.86 6.34 -3.40
C GLY A 28 -20.67 5.47 -3.84
N LEU A 29 -19.50 6.08 -4.04
CA LEU A 29 -18.25 5.40 -4.34
C LEU A 29 -17.23 5.65 -3.23
N LEU A 30 -16.41 4.65 -2.92
CA LEU A 30 -15.26 4.84 -2.05
C LEU A 30 -14.12 5.44 -2.86
N ARG A 31 -13.77 6.69 -2.56
CA ARG A 31 -12.55 7.35 -3.01
C ARG A 31 -11.39 6.93 -2.10
N VAL A 32 -10.35 6.39 -2.72
CA VAL A 32 -9.08 6.03 -2.09
C VAL A 32 -8.00 6.95 -2.65
N ASP A 33 -7.50 7.88 -1.84
CA ASP A 33 -6.35 8.71 -2.22
C ASP A 33 -5.03 7.91 -2.09
N PRO A 34 -3.97 8.31 -2.83
CA PRO A 34 -2.67 7.64 -2.74
C PRO A 34 -2.14 7.58 -1.31
N PRO A 35 -1.46 6.47 -0.92
CA PRO A 35 -0.78 6.40 0.36
C PRO A 35 0.20 7.56 0.55
N GLU A 36 0.28 8.06 1.78
CA GLU A 36 1.29 9.05 2.14
C GLU A 36 2.69 8.47 1.90
N VAL A 37 3.60 9.30 1.36
CA VAL A 37 4.98 8.88 1.11
C VAL A 37 5.93 9.75 1.88
N THR A 38 6.94 9.11 2.45
CA THR A 38 8.05 9.81 3.09
C THR A 38 9.07 10.29 2.06
N MET A 39 9.57 11.52 2.24
CA MET A 39 10.66 12.08 1.42
C MET A 39 12.03 11.43 1.69
N PHE A 40 12.14 10.66 2.77
CA PHE A 40 13.38 9.98 3.18
C PHE A 40 13.54 8.60 2.53
N GLY A 41 12.49 8.09 1.90
CA GLY A 41 12.51 6.83 1.15
C GLY A 41 12.82 7.05 -0.32
N MET A 42 13.61 6.15 -0.89
CA MET A 42 13.76 6.00 -2.34
C MET A 42 12.75 4.96 -2.87
N PRO A 43 12.29 5.04 -4.13
CA PRO A 43 12.63 6.07 -5.10
C PRO A 43 11.83 7.36 -4.89
N ARG A 44 12.38 8.49 -5.37
CA ARG A 44 11.62 9.75 -5.41
C ARG A 44 10.45 9.63 -6.37
N ARG A 45 9.26 10.00 -5.91
CA ARG A 45 8.00 9.87 -6.65
C ARG A 45 7.48 11.23 -7.08
N ASN A 46 8.02 11.74 -8.19
CA ASN A 46 7.66 13.07 -8.70
C ASN A 46 6.23 13.12 -9.28
N ARG A 47 5.69 11.97 -9.69
CA ARG A 47 4.31 11.84 -10.20
C ARG A 47 3.63 10.66 -9.50
N ARG A 48 2.56 10.94 -8.78
CA ARG A 48 1.75 9.93 -8.07
C ARG A 48 0.52 9.55 -8.90
N PRO A 49 0.00 8.32 -8.76
CA PRO A 49 -1.32 7.96 -9.27
C PRO A 49 -2.40 8.91 -8.71
N ARG A 50 -3.50 9.05 -9.46
CA ARG A 50 -4.68 9.77 -8.95
C ARG A 50 -5.44 8.87 -7.97
N ALA A 51 -6.33 9.47 -7.19
CA ALA A 51 -7.25 8.73 -6.36
C ALA A 51 -8.07 7.71 -7.17
N VAL A 52 -8.23 6.52 -6.61
CA VAL A 52 -9.03 5.44 -7.18
C VAL A 52 -10.45 5.54 -6.63
N ARG A 53 -11.45 5.24 -7.46
CA ARG A 53 -12.85 5.11 -7.02
C ARG A 53 -13.26 3.65 -7.09
N LEU A 54 -13.84 3.14 -6.01
CA LEU A 54 -14.39 1.80 -5.91
C LEU A 54 -15.91 1.86 -5.77
N ALA A 55 -16.61 1.09 -6.59
CA ALA A 55 -18.02 0.81 -6.37
C ALA A 55 -18.19 -0.27 -5.28
N PRO A 56 -19.36 -0.38 -4.63
CA PRO A 56 -19.63 -1.45 -3.69
C PRO A 56 -19.34 -2.82 -4.31
N GLY A 57 -18.68 -3.71 -3.57
CA GLY A 57 -18.26 -5.02 -4.07
C GLY A 57 -16.90 -5.03 -4.79
N GLN A 58 -16.31 -3.87 -5.07
CA GLN A 58 -14.99 -3.79 -5.70
C GLN A 58 -13.89 -3.72 -4.64
N TRP A 59 -12.71 -4.21 -5.03
CA TRP A 59 -11.51 -4.02 -4.22
C TRP A 59 -10.28 -3.61 -5.02
N LEU A 60 -9.38 -2.95 -4.29
CA LEU A 60 -8.14 -2.39 -4.75
C LEU A 60 -6.96 -3.10 -4.09
N GLN A 61 -5.97 -3.46 -4.90
CA GLN A 61 -4.61 -3.75 -4.46
C GLN A 61 -3.69 -2.60 -4.87
N TRP A 62 -3.13 -1.89 -3.89
CA TRP A 62 -2.12 -0.84 -4.12
C TRP A 62 -0.78 -1.29 -3.56
N LEU A 63 0.25 -1.38 -4.41
CA LEU A 63 1.60 -1.75 -4.00
C LEU A 63 2.53 -0.54 -4.07
N ILE A 64 3.32 -0.31 -3.02
CA ILE A 64 4.31 0.77 -2.99
C ILE A 64 5.55 0.33 -2.21
N ASN A 65 6.74 0.61 -2.76
CA ASN A 65 8.01 0.22 -2.14
C ASN A 65 8.85 1.41 -1.67
N TYR A 66 9.68 1.17 -0.67
CA TYR A 66 10.65 2.11 -0.17
C TYR A 66 12.00 1.43 0.05
N ARG A 67 13.06 2.17 -0.20
CA ARG A 67 14.40 1.88 0.28
C ARG A 67 14.83 3.02 1.18
N PHE A 68 15.19 2.71 2.41
CA PHE A 68 15.77 3.65 3.36
C PHE A 68 17.27 3.38 3.49
N VAL A 69 18.06 4.44 3.62
CA VAL A 69 19.50 4.34 3.87
C VAL A 69 19.79 4.95 5.23
N GLY A 70 20.43 4.17 6.11
CA GLY A 70 20.89 4.58 7.42
C GLY A 70 21.91 5.70 7.31
N ARG A 71 21.85 6.66 8.24
CA ARG A 71 22.66 7.89 8.16
C ARG A 71 24.15 7.67 8.43
N CYS A 72 24.54 6.57 9.09
CA CYS A 72 25.87 6.44 9.69
C CYS A 72 26.65 5.19 9.28
N ASP A 73 25.98 4.11 8.86
CA ASP A 73 26.60 2.80 8.59
C ASP A 73 26.45 2.34 7.14
N GLY A 74 25.68 3.07 6.32
CA GLY A 74 25.33 2.65 4.97
C GLY A 74 24.41 1.43 4.92
N ALA A 75 23.91 0.95 6.07
CA ALA A 75 22.90 -0.09 6.12
C ALA A 75 21.64 0.44 5.43
N TRP A 76 20.95 -0.45 4.72
CA TRP A 76 19.70 -0.09 4.06
C TRP A 76 18.62 -1.07 4.47
N SER A 77 17.38 -0.57 4.50
CA SER A 77 16.20 -1.39 4.66
C SER A 77 15.29 -1.23 3.46
N TYR A 78 14.62 -2.33 3.11
CA TYR A 78 13.56 -2.34 2.12
C TYR A 78 12.22 -2.50 2.82
N GLN A 79 11.23 -1.78 2.32
CA GLN A 79 9.85 -1.88 2.78
C GLN A 79 8.94 -1.96 1.57
N LEU A 80 8.04 -2.93 1.55
CA LEU A 80 6.94 -3.04 0.58
C LEU A 80 5.63 -2.95 1.34
N GLU A 81 4.84 -1.93 1.04
CA GLU A 81 3.49 -1.79 1.57
C GLU A 81 2.49 -2.24 0.51
N THR A 82 1.52 -3.06 0.94
CA THR A 82 0.40 -3.50 0.11
C THR A 82 -0.90 -3.13 0.81
N PHE A 83 -1.69 -2.27 0.18
CA PHE A 83 -3.01 -1.87 0.67
C PHE A 83 -4.07 -2.66 -0.08
N ASN A 84 -4.75 -3.56 0.63
CA ASN A 84 -5.90 -4.29 0.14
C ASN A 84 -7.18 -3.64 0.70
N ILE A 85 -7.96 -2.99 -0.16
CA ILE A 85 -9.11 -2.17 0.26
C ILE A 85 -10.35 -2.65 -0.48
N PHE A 86 -11.34 -3.16 0.25
CA PHE A 86 -12.63 -3.57 -0.28
C PHE A 86 -13.70 -2.56 0.15
N PHE A 87 -14.64 -2.22 -0.74
CA PHE A 87 -15.76 -1.35 -0.38
C PHE A 87 -17.06 -2.16 -0.19
N GLY A 88 -17.55 -2.21 1.05
CA GLY A 88 -18.76 -2.92 1.46
C GLY A 88 -18.46 -4.10 2.39
N SER A 89 -19.38 -5.05 2.47
CA SER A 89 -19.19 -6.29 3.24
C SER A 89 -18.32 -7.29 2.47
N ALA A 90 -17.20 -7.70 3.07
CA ALA A 90 -16.22 -8.59 2.46
C ALA A 90 -16.33 -10.02 2.99
N ALA A 91 -16.21 -11.01 2.10
CA ALA A 91 -15.91 -12.38 2.51
C ALA A 91 -14.45 -12.47 3.01
N PRO A 92 -14.12 -13.40 3.93
CA PRO A 92 -12.77 -13.51 4.50
C PRO A 92 -11.66 -13.75 3.47
N ASP A 93 -12.00 -14.32 2.32
CA ASP A 93 -11.09 -14.71 1.25
C ASP A 93 -11.04 -13.69 0.09
N VAL A 94 -11.73 -12.55 0.20
CA VAL A 94 -11.90 -11.61 -0.92
C VAL A 94 -10.57 -11.11 -1.51
N PHE A 95 -9.53 -11.00 -0.68
CA PHE A 95 -8.20 -10.53 -1.09
C PHE A 95 -7.30 -11.62 -1.66
N LEU A 96 -7.73 -12.88 -1.65
CA LEU A 96 -7.00 -13.99 -2.27
C LEU A 96 -7.27 -14.11 -3.78
N GLY A 97 -8.27 -13.38 -4.28
CA GLY A 97 -8.65 -13.37 -5.70
C GLY A 97 -7.90 -12.34 -6.55
N ILE A 98 -8.48 -12.03 -7.72
CA ILE A 98 -7.98 -10.99 -8.62
C ILE A 98 -8.58 -9.64 -8.20
N PRO A 99 -7.76 -8.59 -8.02
CA PRO A 99 -8.28 -7.26 -7.68
C PRO A 99 -9.06 -6.64 -8.83
N THR A 100 -10.17 -5.98 -8.50
CA THR A 100 -10.93 -5.19 -9.49
C THR A 100 -10.11 -4.00 -9.98
N ARG A 101 -9.32 -3.41 -9.08
CA ARG A 101 -8.40 -2.32 -9.40
C ARG A 101 -7.02 -2.67 -8.87
N ARG A 102 -5.98 -2.47 -9.68
CA ARG A 102 -4.60 -2.63 -9.26
C ARG A 102 -3.84 -1.34 -9.54
N VAL A 103 -3.11 -0.87 -8.54
CA VAL A 103 -2.16 0.23 -8.69
C VAL A 103 -0.79 -0.29 -8.29
N ASP A 104 0.11 -0.39 -9.27
CA ASP A 104 1.50 -0.73 -9.02
C ASP A 104 2.32 0.57 -8.99
N GLU A 105 2.69 0.98 -7.79
CA GLU A 105 3.48 2.18 -7.53
C GLU A 105 4.90 1.84 -7.05
N ARG A 106 5.32 0.59 -7.26
CA ARG A 106 6.70 0.18 -7.02
C ARG A 106 7.58 0.87 -8.05
N GLY A 107 8.64 1.50 -7.58
CA GLY A 107 9.65 2.09 -8.44
C GLY A 107 10.96 1.33 -8.37
N THR A 108 11.80 1.53 -9.38
CA THR A 108 13.14 0.95 -9.42
C THR A 108 13.99 1.51 -8.30
N LEU A 109 14.60 0.61 -7.53
CA LEU A 109 15.59 0.95 -6.52
C LEU A 109 16.96 0.87 -7.16
N ARG A 110 17.71 1.97 -7.11
CA ARG A 110 19.12 2.03 -7.49
C ARG A 110 19.98 2.19 -6.25
#